data_AF-A0A0H1BMG4-F1
#
_entry.id   AF-A0A0H1BMG4-F1
#
_cell.length_a   1.000
_cell.length_b   1.000
_cell.length_c   1.000
_cell.angle_alpha   90.00
_cell.angle_beta   90.00
_cell.angle_gamma   90.00
#
_symmetry.space_group_name_H-M   'P 1'
#
loop_
_entity.id
_entity.type
_entity.pdbx_description
1 polymer ?
#
loop_
_entity_poly.entity_id
_entity_poly.type
_entity_poly.pdbx_seq_one_letter_code
_entity_poly.pdbx_strand_id
1 'polypeptide(L)'
;MKLQALLSLTFLGAITAVQATTMDVTDVLRNLTSDPLGHKHLGDDGVARSFSPNGTVIDAVGLSNTLLMEAARGHKDPKEQKHLMELWAGVNGNDVPHRRRYSPPKDLLPALFKDPELVKELKQKHKEQKARYGQSPNKRDSVLDSDPTCVQVACFTREDCILVGCIDCITYDELRASRCI
;
A
#
# COMPACT_ATOMS: atom_id res chain seq x y z
N MET A 1 -11.88 13.02 -74.63
CA MET A 1 -12.61 12.39 -73.50
C MET A 1 -11.54 11.62 -72.71
N LYS A 2 -11.24 11.83 -71.42
CA LYS A 2 -12.08 12.05 -70.20
C LYS A 2 -13.12 10.92 -70.03
N LEU A 3 -13.30 10.25 -68.89
CA LEU A 3 -12.74 10.30 -67.52
C LEU A 3 -12.92 8.86 -66.93
N GLN A 4 -12.33 8.35 -65.84
CA GLN A 4 -11.49 8.84 -64.72
C GLN A 4 -10.31 7.89 -64.45
N ALA A 5 -9.54 8.11 -63.38
CA ALA A 5 -8.83 7.05 -62.64
C ALA A 5 -9.36 7.00 -61.19
N LEU A 6 -9.60 5.81 -60.62
CA LEU A 6 -10.14 5.63 -59.28
C LEU A 6 -9.06 5.16 -58.29
N LEU A 7 -8.43 6.12 -57.62
CA LEU A 7 -7.59 5.88 -56.44
C LEU A 7 -8.50 5.77 -55.20
N SER A 8 -8.76 4.55 -54.74
CA SER A 8 -9.50 4.30 -53.51
C SER A 8 -8.64 4.65 -52.29
N LEU A 9 -8.80 5.85 -51.76
CA LEU A 9 -8.06 6.33 -50.60
C LEU A 9 -8.61 5.70 -49.31
N THR A 10 -8.12 4.50 -48.97
CA THR A 10 -8.43 3.84 -47.69
C THR A 10 -7.77 4.58 -46.53
N PHE A 11 -8.52 5.45 -45.87
CA PHE A 11 -8.11 6.03 -44.60
C PHE A 11 -7.94 4.93 -43.55
N LEU A 12 -6.68 4.59 -43.23
CA LEU A 12 -6.37 3.88 -42.00
C LEU A 12 -6.71 4.82 -40.84
N GLY A 13 -7.84 4.56 -40.17
CA GLY A 13 -8.14 5.18 -38.90
C GLY A 13 -7.07 4.78 -37.89
N ALA A 14 -6.20 5.71 -37.53
CA ALA A 14 -5.18 5.49 -36.52
C ALA A 14 -5.87 5.32 -35.15
N ILE A 15 -6.09 4.06 -34.76
CA ILE A 15 -6.54 3.72 -33.40
C ILE A 15 -5.38 4.08 -32.46
N THR A 16 -5.44 5.28 -31.90
CA THR A 16 -4.59 5.68 -30.77
C THR A 16 -5.00 4.82 -29.59
N ALA A 17 -4.34 3.67 -29.43
CA ALA A 17 -4.50 2.82 -28.27
C ALA A 17 -4.13 3.64 -27.03
N VAL A 18 -5.14 4.06 -26.27
CA VAL A 18 -4.94 4.68 -24.96
C VAL A 18 -4.26 3.63 -24.10
N GLN A 19 -2.96 3.79 -23.86
CA GLN A 19 -2.23 2.96 -22.92
C GLN A 19 -2.83 3.21 -21.54
N ALA A 20 -3.69 2.29 -21.11
CA ALA A 20 -4.23 2.30 -19.76
C ALA A 20 -3.05 2.18 -18.80
N THR A 21 -2.73 3.26 -18.11
CA THR A 21 -1.74 3.27 -17.04
C THR A 21 -2.23 2.34 -15.95
N THR A 22 -1.62 1.16 -15.82
CA THR A 22 -1.83 0.24 -14.71
C THR A 22 -1.42 0.97 -13.43
N MET A 23 -2.40 1.43 -12.66
CA MET A 23 -2.17 2.07 -11.37
C MET A 23 -1.67 0.99 -10.41
N ASP A 24 -0.39 1.02 -10.05
CA ASP A 24 0.13 0.15 -8.99
C ASP A 24 -0.56 0.51 -7.67
N VAL A 25 -1.02 -0.51 -6.95
CA VAL A 25 -1.49 -0.41 -5.56
C VAL A 25 -0.47 0.33 -4.70
N THR A 26 0.81 0.04 -4.90
CA THR A 26 1.93 0.64 -4.20
C THR A 26 1.97 2.16 -4.39
N ASP A 27 1.69 2.64 -5.61
CA ASP A 27 1.64 4.08 -5.90
C ASP A 27 0.36 4.74 -5.36
N VAL A 28 -0.78 4.04 -5.38
CA VAL A 28 -2.01 4.52 -4.69
C VAL A 28 -1.75 4.67 -3.18
N LEU A 29 -1.07 3.70 -2.57
CA LEU A 29 -0.73 3.74 -1.15
C LEU A 29 0.32 4.82 -0.85
N ARG A 30 1.37 5.00 -1.66
CA ARG A 30 2.36 6.07 -1.51
C ARG A 30 1.76 7.47 -1.62
N ASN A 31 0.83 7.69 -2.56
CA ASN A 31 0.21 8.99 -2.81
C ASN A 31 -0.76 9.47 -1.71
N LEU A 32 -1.18 8.60 -0.77
CA LEU A 32 -1.85 9.05 0.45
C LEU A 32 -0.92 9.93 1.30
N THR A 33 -1.46 11.03 1.81
CA THR A 33 -0.82 11.84 2.87
C THR A 33 -0.45 10.93 4.04
N SER A 34 0.72 11.13 4.66
CA SER A 34 1.13 10.38 5.84
C SER A 34 1.91 11.22 6.84
N ASP A 35 1.68 10.93 8.11
CA ASP A 35 2.41 11.45 9.25
C ASP A 35 3.73 10.66 9.44
N PRO A 36 4.87 11.29 9.79
CA PRO A 36 6.14 10.58 10.02
C PRO A 36 6.09 9.50 11.11
N LEU A 37 5.22 9.66 12.11
CA LEU A 37 4.98 8.70 13.19
C LEU A 37 3.67 7.92 12.98
N GLY A 38 2.98 8.15 11.87
CA GLY A 38 1.78 7.43 11.45
C GLY A 38 2.06 6.14 10.69
N HIS A 39 1.00 5.54 10.16
CA HIS A 39 1.06 4.37 9.28
C HIS A 39 -0.08 4.42 8.26
N LYS A 40 -0.12 3.44 7.36
CA LYS A 40 -1.20 3.22 6.39
C LYS A 40 -1.84 1.85 6.60
N HIS A 41 -3.10 1.71 6.23
CA HIS A 41 -3.87 0.48 6.38
C HIS A 41 -4.78 0.30 5.16
N LEU A 42 -4.80 -0.91 4.59
CA LEU A 42 -5.82 -1.30 3.61
C LEU A 42 -6.78 -2.28 4.27
N GLY A 43 -8.00 -1.79 4.54
CA GLY A 43 -9.03 -2.53 5.28
C GLY A 43 -9.86 -3.48 4.43
N ASP A 44 -10.65 -4.29 5.12
CA ASP A 44 -11.57 -5.30 4.60
C ASP A 44 -12.64 -4.69 3.68
N ASP A 45 -13.00 -3.43 3.92
CA ASP A 45 -13.91 -2.63 3.08
C ASP A 45 -13.27 -2.10 1.79
N GLY A 46 -12.02 -2.49 1.51
CA GLY A 46 -11.28 -2.10 0.32
C GLY A 46 -10.80 -0.64 0.33
N VAL A 47 -10.86 0.04 1.47
CA VAL A 47 -10.42 1.44 1.60
C VAL A 47 -9.03 1.49 2.22
N ALA A 48 -8.10 2.08 1.48
CA ALA A 48 -6.81 2.47 2.00
C ALA A 48 -6.94 3.77 2.82
N ARG A 49 -6.32 3.79 4.00
CA ARG A 49 -6.35 4.89 4.98
C ARG A 49 -4.93 5.20 5.42
N SER A 50 -4.60 6.47 5.66
CA SER A 50 -3.47 6.82 6.52
C SER A 50 -3.96 7.30 7.87
N PHE A 51 -3.29 6.83 8.92
CA PHE A 51 -3.56 7.15 10.32
C PHE A 51 -2.42 7.97 10.91
N SER A 52 -2.76 9.06 11.60
CA SER A 52 -1.84 9.78 12.49
C SER A 52 -1.59 8.97 13.78
N PRO A 53 -0.57 9.33 14.60
CA PRO A 53 -0.14 8.54 15.77
C PRO A 53 -1.21 8.34 16.86
N ASN A 54 -2.26 9.15 16.84
CA ASN A 54 -3.40 9.08 17.75
C ASN A 54 -4.60 8.27 17.20
N GLY A 55 -4.49 7.67 16.01
CA GLY A 55 -5.56 6.90 15.37
C GLY A 55 -6.61 7.71 14.61
N THR A 56 -6.35 8.99 14.31
CA THR A 56 -7.21 9.77 13.40
C THR A 56 -6.88 9.41 11.95
N VAL A 57 -7.89 9.16 11.12
CA VAL A 57 -7.70 9.02 9.66
C VAL A 57 -7.42 10.41 9.08
N ILE A 58 -6.23 10.60 8.50
CA ILE A 58 -5.80 11.87 7.89
C ILE A 58 -6.01 11.91 6.38
N ASP A 59 -6.06 10.75 5.73
CA ASP A 59 -6.29 10.58 4.28
C ASP A 59 -6.91 9.21 4.01
N ALA A 60 -7.76 9.08 2.99
CA ALA A 60 -8.38 7.81 2.62
C ALA A 60 -8.91 7.74 1.17
N VAL A 61 -8.61 6.64 0.49
CA VAL A 61 -9.00 6.33 -0.89
C VAL A 61 -9.60 4.93 -1.02
N GLY A 62 -10.64 4.77 -1.85
CA GLY A 62 -11.26 3.48 -2.12
C GLY A 62 -10.57 2.78 -3.29
N LEU A 63 -10.17 1.52 -3.12
CA LEU A 63 -9.57 0.72 -4.20
C LEU A 63 -10.65 -0.09 -4.93
N SER A 64 -10.48 -0.27 -6.23
CA SER A 64 -11.32 -1.18 -7.03
C SER A 64 -10.97 -2.63 -6.73
N ASN A 65 -11.89 -3.57 -7.00
CA ASN A 65 -11.62 -4.99 -6.76
C ASN A 65 -10.35 -5.48 -7.46
N THR A 66 -10.07 -5.00 -8.68
CA THR A 66 -8.85 -5.30 -9.43
C THR A 66 -7.59 -4.94 -8.63
N LEU A 67 -7.55 -3.75 -8.02
CA LEU A 67 -6.43 -3.29 -7.18
C LEU A 67 -6.33 -4.10 -5.89
N LEU A 68 -7.45 -4.47 -5.25
CA LEU A 68 -7.42 -5.34 -4.05
C LEU A 68 -6.84 -6.73 -4.39
N MET A 69 -7.24 -7.31 -5.53
CA MET A 69 -6.71 -8.58 -6.01
C MET A 69 -5.24 -8.49 -6.43
N GLU A 70 -4.75 -7.33 -6.84
CA GLU A 70 -3.32 -7.06 -7.09
C GLU A 70 -2.54 -6.95 -5.78
N ALA A 71 -3.07 -6.20 -4.80
CA ALA A 71 -2.50 -6.06 -3.45
C ALA A 71 -2.31 -7.42 -2.76
N ALA A 72 -3.33 -8.29 -2.85
CA ALA A 72 -3.27 -9.63 -2.29
C ALA A 72 -2.20 -10.49 -2.99
N ARG A 73 -2.08 -10.43 -4.33
CA ARG A 73 -1.06 -11.16 -5.10
C ARG A 73 0.38 -10.68 -4.84
N GLY A 74 0.58 -9.46 -4.32
CA GLY A 74 1.88 -8.96 -3.90
C GLY A 74 2.45 -9.63 -2.63
N HIS A 75 1.64 -10.40 -1.89
CA HIS A 75 2.06 -11.03 -0.65
C HIS A 75 2.89 -12.30 -0.88
N LYS A 76 4.03 -12.39 -0.19
CA LYS A 76 4.99 -13.51 -0.32
C LYS A 76 4.63 -14.77 0.49
N ASP A 77 3.80 -14.65 1.54
CA ASP A 77 3.25 -15.81 2.25
C ASP A 77 1.98 -16.30 1.54
N PRO A 78 1.92 -17.55 1.03
CA PRO A 78 0.73 -18.07 0.36
C PRO A 78 -0.55 -18.08 1.22
N LYS A 79 -0.42 -18.10 2.56
CA LYS A 79 -1.56 -18.02 3.48
C LYS A 79 -2.11 -16.60 3.55
N GLU A 80 -1.25 -15.59 3.70
CA GLU A 80 -1.65 -14.19 3.68
C GLU A 80 -2.24 -13.82 2.31
N GLN A 81 -1.58 -14.22 1.22
CA GLN A 81 -2.07 -14.04 -0.15
C GLN A 81 -3.47 -14.66 -0.33
N LYS A 82 -3.66 -15.93 0.05
CA LYS A 82 -4.96 -16.61 -0.07
C LYS A 82 -6.03 -15.91 0.76
N HIS A 83 -5.72 -15.61 2.03
CA HIS A 83 -6.63 -14.96 2.96
C HIS A 83 -7.11 -13.61 2.42
N LEU A 84 -6.21 -12.75 1.96
CA LEU A 84 -6.57 -11.44 1.38
C LEU A 84 -7.33 -11.57 0.05
N MET A 85 -7.05 -12.59 -0.77
CA MET A 85 -7.83 -12.88 -1.98
C MET A 85 -9.26 -13.37 -1.66
N GLU A 86 -9.45 -14.11 -0.57
CA GLU A 86 -10.77 -14.56 -0.10
C GLU A 86 -11.54 -13.43 0.60
N LEU A 87 -10.86 -12.62 1.42
CA LEU A 87 -11.43 -11.47 2.14
C LEU A 87 -11.97 -10.40 1.19
N TRP A 88 -11.19 -10.00 0.18
CA TRP A 88 -11.59 -8.97 -0.77
C TRP A 88 -12.36 -9.51 -1.99
N ALA A 89 -12.83 -10.76 -1.98
CA ALA A 89 -13.60 -11.33 -3.10
C ALA A 89 -14.91 -10.54 -3.33
N GLY A 90 -14.98 -9.82 -4.44
CA GLY A 90 -16.12 -8.94 -4.78
C GLY A 90 -16.17 -7.59 -4.03
N VAL A 91 -15.21 -7.29 -3.16
CA VAL A 91 -15.13 -6.00 -2.43
C VAL A 91 -14.70 -4.86 -3.37
N ASN A 92 -15.29 -3.67 -3.19
CA ASN A 92 -14.91 -2.46 -3.91
C ASN A 92 -14.99 -1.24 -2.97
N GLY A 93 -13.84 -0.71 -2.55
CA GLY A 93 -13.76 0.43 -1.63
C GLY A 93 -14.28 1.75 -2.21
N ASN A 94 -14.54 1.81 -3.51
CA ASN A 94 -15.20 2.97 -4.12
C ASN A 94 -16.68 3.09 -3.69
N ASP A 95 -17.34 1.97 -3.39
CA ASP A 95 -18.74 1.96 -2.97
C ASP A 95 -18.90 2.39 -1.50
N VAL A 96 -17.81 2.43 -0.72
CA VAL A 96 -17.80 3.00 0.63
C VAL A 96 -17.98 4.52 0.55
N PRO A 97 -19.06 5.10 1.14
CA PRO A 97 -19.32 6.53 1.08
C PRO A 97 -18.17 7.35 1.67
N HIS A 98 -17.80 8.47 1.04
CA HIS A 98 -16.63 9.28 1.41
C HIS A 98 -16.49 9.53 2.93
N ARG A 99 -17.57 9.95 3.61
CA ARG A 99 -17.59 10.14 5.09
C ARG A 99 -17.18 8.89 5.89
N ARG A 100 -17.53 7.69 5.43
CA ARG A 100 -17.20 6.41 6.11
C ARG A 100 -15.74 6.00 5.92
N ARG A 101 -15.06 6.52 4.89
CA ARG A 101 -13.61 6.29 4.69
C ARG A 101 -12.80 6.91 5.84
N TYR A 102 -13.14 8.14 6.22
CA TYR A 102 -12.55 8.92 7.32
C TYR A 102 -13.14 8.63 8.71
N SER A 103 -14.10 7.70 8.82
CA SER A 103 -14.69 7.28 10.09
C SER A 103 -15.07 5.80 10.03
N PRO A 104 -14.07 4.90 9.95
CA PRO A 104 -14.29 3.47 10.00
C PRO A 104 -14.94 3.06 11.34
N PRO A 105 -15.81 2.04 11.33
CA PRO A 105 -16.23 1.37 12.56
C PRO A 105 -15.06 0.55 13.14
N LYS A 106 -15.15 0.14 14.41
CA LYS A 106 -14.00 -0.41 15.17
C LYS A 106 -13.45 -1.72 14.62
N ASP A 107 -14.32 -2.51 14.01
CA ASP A 107 -14.04 -3.72 13.24
C ASP A 107 -13.10 -3.46 12.06
N LEU A 108 -13.20 -2.32 11.38
CA LEU A 108 -12.33 -1.96 10.24
C LEU A 108 -11.05 -1.18 10.63
N LEU A 109 -10.62 -1.27 11.88
CA LEU A 109 -9.34 -0.71 12.35
C LEU A 109 -8.21 -1.77 12.30
N PRO A 110 -6.96 -1.39 11.99
CA PRO A 110 -5.83 -2.33 12.02
C PRO A 110 -5.61 -2.92 13.42
N ALA A 111 -5.08 -4.14 13.47
CA ALA A 111 -4.88 -4.90 14.72
C ALA A 111 -4.07 -4.16 15.79
N LEU A 112 -3.18 -3.25 15.41
CA LEU A 112 -2.40 -2.41 16.32
C LEU A 112 -3.24 -1.41 17.16
N PHE A 113 -4.51 -1.16 16.80
CA PHE A 113 -5.46 -0.42 17.65
C PHE A 113 -6.34 -1.33 18.52
N LYS A 114 -6.24 -2.66 18.36
CA LYS A 114 -7.05 -3.68 19.03
C LYS A 114 -6.24 -4.49 20.06
N ASP A 115 -4.97 -4.79 19.77
CA ASP A 115 -4.08 -5.61 20.60
C ASP A 115 -2.96 -4.79 21.29
N PRO A 116 -3.02 -4.61 22.63
CA PRO A 116 -1.96 -3.94 23.39
C PRO A 116 -0.61 -4.67 23.40
N GLU A 117 -0.56 -5.99 23.20
CA GLU A 117 0.70 -6.74 23.16
C GLU A 117 1.41 -6.53 21.81
N LEU A 118 0.67 -6.55 20.69
CA LEU A 118 1.19 -6.16 19.37
C LEU A 118 1.80 -4.75 19.40
N VAL A 119 1.17 -3.81 20.12
CA VAL A 119 1.72 -2.45 20.31
C VAL A 119 3.04 -2.46 21.09
N LYS A 120 3.26 -3.39 22.04
CA LYS A 120 4.56 -3.55 22.72
C LYS A 120 5.60 -4.18 21.78
N GLU A 121 5.23 -5.24 21.08
CA GLU A 121 6.08 -5.95 20.10
C GLU A 121 6.62 -4.98 19.04
N LEU A 122 5.73 -4.19 18.42
CA LEU A 122 6.10 -3.23 17.37
C LEU A 122 6.89 -2.03 17.92
N LYS A 123 6.54 -1.50 19.10
CA LYS A 123 7.35 -0.45 19.77
C LYS A 123 8.74 -0.92 20.20
N GLN A 124 8.92 -2.22 20.45
CA GLN A 124 10.24 -2.77 20.75
C GLN A 124 11.07 -2.90 19.47
N LYS A 125 10.50 -3.41 18.38
CA LYS A 125 11.15 -3.45 17.05
C LYS A 125 11.56 -2.06 16.55
N HIS A 126 10.70 -1.06 16.70
CA HIS A 126 11.02 0.35 16.39
C HIS A 126 12.31 0.83 17.08
N LYS A 127 12.48 0.53 18.38
CA LYS A 127 13.72 0.88 19.11
C LYS A 127 14.94 0.13 18.58
N GLU A 128 14.79 -1.16 18.25
CA GLU A 128 15.87 -2.00 17.72
C GLU A 128 16.31 -1.53 16.33
N GLN A 129 15.36 -1.19 15.46
CA GLN A 129 15.62 -0.58 14.14
C GLN A 129 16.27 0.79 14.28
N LYS A 130 15.79 1.64 15.19
CA LYS A 130 16.38 2.96 15.47
C LYS A 130 17.77 2.87 16.09
N ALA A 131 18.07 1.82 16.87
CA ALA A 131 19.40 1.55 17.39
C ALA A 131 20.38 1.03 16.30
N ARG A 132 19.90 0.18 15.37
CA ARG A 132 20.72 -0.36 14.27
C ARG A 132 20.96 0.66 13.15
N TYR A 133 19.91 1.34 12.68
CA TYR A 133 19.94 2.16 11.47
C TYR A 133 19.92 3.67 11.75
N GLY A 134 19.46 4.12 12.92
CA GLY A 134 19.38 5.54 13.28
C GLY A 134 20.72 6.20 13.64
N GLN A 135 21.83 5.46 13.66
CA GLN A 135 23.16 5.95 14.04
C GLN A 135 24.05 6.28 12.83
N SER A 136 23.75 7.38 12.12
CA SER A 136 24.53 7.93 10.98
C SER A 136 24.43 7.15 9.65
N PRO A 137 24.29 7.84 8.49
CA PRO A 137 24.28 7.20 7.16
C PRO A 137 25.50 6.33 6.86
N ASN A 138 26.63 6.59 7.51
CA ASN A 138 27.90 5.90 7.27
C ASN A 138 28.08 4.63 8.12
N LYS A 139 27.10 4.25 8.95
CA LYS A 139 27.20 3.11 9.87
C LYS A 139 26.44 1.86 9.40
N ARG A 140 26.55 1.56 8.10
CA ARG A 140 26.34 0.21 7.60
C ARG A 140 27.59 -0.60 7.98
N ASP A 141 27.51 -1.39 9.05
CA ASP A 141 28.68 -2.04 9.68
C ASP A 141 29.43 -3.04 8.75
N SER A 142 28.92 -3.34 7.55
CA SER A 142 29.74 -3.89 6.46
C SER A 142 29.18 -3.58 5.08
N VAL A 143 30.02 -3.75 4.04
CA VAL A 143 29.63 -3.79 2.61
C VAL A 143 28.89 -5.10 2.25
N LEU A 144 28.68 -6.00 3.22
CA LEU A 144 28.08 -7.33 3.04
C LEU A 144 26.67 -7.44 3.63
N ASP A 145 26.20 -6.44 4.38
CA ASP A 145 24.81 -6.33 4.83
C ASP A 145 23.95 -5.96 3.61
N SER A 146 23.36 -6.97 2.96
CA SER A 146 22.52 -6.78 1.77
C SER A 146 21.30 -5.93 2.11
N ASP A 147 21.04 -4.87 1.33
CA ASP A 147 19.84 -4.04 1.48
C ASP A 147 18.56 -4.91 1.52
N PRO A 148 17.78 -4.87 2.62
CA PRO A 148 16.57 -5.69 2.72
C PRO A 148 15.50 -5.15 1.78
N THR A 149 14.80 -6.03 1.07
CA THR A 149 13.63 -5.58 0.28
C THR A 149 12.56 -5.05 1.24
N CYS A 150 11.97 -3.88 0.96
CA CYS A 150 11.07 -3.19 1.92
C CYS A 150 9.98 -4.11 2.51
N VAL A 151 9.42 -5.00 1.70
CA VAL A 151 8.41 -6.00 2.08
C VAL A 151 8.89 -7.07 3.08
N GLN A 152 10.17 -7.11 3.43
CA GLN A 152 10.76 -7.94 4.50
C GLN A 152 10.98 -7.16 5.80
N VAL A 153 10.94 -5.82 5.74
CA VAL A 153 11.14 -4.95 6.91
C VAL A 153 9.79 -4.75 7.60
N ALA A 154 9.66 -5.30 8.81
CA ALA A 154 8.54 -5.01 9.69
C ALA A 154 8.64 -3.57 10.22
N CYS A 155 7.51 -2.92 10.50
CA CYS A 155 7.46 -1.53 10.93
C CYS A 155 6.36 -1.27 11.97
N PHE A 156 6.48 -0.17 12.71
CA PHE A 156 5.42 0.38 13.57
C PHE A 156 4.93 1.75 13.06
N THR A 157 5.83 2.52 12.44
CA THR A 157 5.63 3.89 11.95
C THR A 157 6.28 4.08 10.59
N ARG A 158 5.94 5.17 9.90
CA ARG A 158 6.63 5.60 8.67
C ARG A 158 8.13 5.84 8.88
N GLU A 159 8.55 6.33 10.06
CA GLU A 159 9.98 6.53 10.40
C GLU A 159 10.79 5.23 10.25
N ASP A 160 10.26 4.07 10.66
CA ASP A 160 10.95 2.77 10.56
C ASP A 160 11.35 2.42 9.13
N CYS A 161 10.50 2.78 8.17
CA CYS A 161 10.72 2.55 6.75
C CYS A 161 11.71 3.56 6.17
N ILE A 162 11.61 4.84 6.55
CA ILE A 162 12.56 5.89 6.11
C ILE A 162 13.98 5.56 6.57
N LEU A 163 14.16 5.01 7.78
CA LEU A 163 15.46 4.58 8.32
C LEU A 163 16.16 3.49 7.50
N VAL A 164 15.44 2.73 6.66
CA VAL A 164 15.99 1.69 5.78
C VAL A 164 15.91 2.05 4.28
N GLY A 165 15.53 3.29 3.95
CA GLY A 165 15.39 3.74 2.55
C GLY A 165 14.06 3.40 1.88
N CYS A 166 13.07 2.95 2.64
CA CYS A 166 11.70 2.67 2.22
C CYS A 166 10.77 3.87 2.53
N ILE A 167 9.54 3.86 2.02
CA ILE A 167 8.70 5.07 1.90
C ILE A 167 7.61 5.14 2.96
N ASP A 168 6.88 4.06 3.21
CA ASP A 168 5.69 4.02 4.08
C ASP A 168 5.55 2.68 4.81
N CYS A 169 4.94 2.70 6.00
CA CYS A 169 4.58 1.51 6.78
C CYS A 169 3.10 1.15 6.57
N ILE A 170 2.81 -0.08 6.15
CA ILE A 170 1.45 -0.54 5.83
C ILE A 170 1.07 -1.81 6.59
N THR A 171 -0.16 -1.82 7.12
CA THR A 171 -0.90 -3.02 7.54
C THR A 171 -1.96 -3.36 6.49
N TYR A 172 -2.28 -4.64 6.30
CA TYR A 172 -3.43 -5.10 5.51
C TYR A 172 -4.37 -5.86 6.46
N ASP A 173 -5.69 -5.61 6.41
CA ASP A 173 -6.67 -6.34 7.26
C ASP A 173 -6.28 -6.24 8.77
N GLU A 174 -6.61 -7.22 9.60
CA GLU A 174 -6.06 -7.44 10.94
C GLU A 174 -4.69 -8.18 10.95
N LEU A 175 -3.97 -8.28 9.83
CA LEU A 175 -2.67 -8.97 9.80
C LEU A 175 -1.69 -8.31 10.79
N ARG A 176 -1.16 -9.10 11.74
CA ARG A 176 -0.16 -8.64 12.74
C ARG A 176 1.11 -8.08 12.10
N ALA A 177 1.42 -8.49 10.87
CA ALA A 177 2.60 -8.06 10.12
C ALA A 177 2.33 -6.75 9.38
N SER A 178 2.78 -5.63 9.97
CA SER A 178 2.93 -4.35 9.26
C SER A 178 4.32 -4.28 8.60
N ARG A 179 4.39 -3.85 7.34
CA ARG A 179 5.59 -3.93 6.47
C ARG A 179 5.85 -2.65 5.70
N CYS A 180 7.10 -2.43 5.29
CA CYS A 180 7.48 -1.28 4.47
C CYS A 180 7.25 -1.49 2.95
N ILE A 181 7.09 -0.38 2.21
CA ILE A 181 7.05 -0.30 0.73
C ILE A 181 7.91 0.82 0.16
#